data_AF-A0AB34D4X6-F1
#
_entry.id   AF-A0AB34D4X6-F1
#
_cell.length_a   1.000
_cell.length_b   1.000
_cell.length_c   1.000
_cell.angle_alpha   90.00
_cell.angle_beta   90.00
_cell.angle_gamma   90.00
#
_symmetry.space_group_name_H-M   'P 1'
#
loop_
_entity.id
_entity.type
_entity.pdbx_description
1 polymer ?
#
loop_
_entity_poly.entity_id
_entity_poly.type
_entity_poly.pdbx_seq_one_letter_code
_entity_poly.pdbx_strand_id
1 'polypeptide(L)' 'YLPTVRNLIEGLWKWLKSDVIHNVFYSSVYEIQKNVQAFIQELNRTPEKVINRLCVQL' A
#
# COMPACT_ATOMS: atom_id res chain seq x y z
N TYR A 1 0.38 18.33 13.39
CA TYR A 1 1.69 17.65 13.31
C TYR A 1 1.68 16.79 12.07
N LEU A 2 2.68 16.91 11.20
CA LEU A 2 2.82 16.00 10.06
C LEU A 2 3.31 14.63 10.54
N PRO A 3 2.87 13.53 9.92
CA PRO A 3 3.37 12.18 10.20
C PRO A 3 4.90 12.10 10.13
N THR A 4 5.51 11.29 10.99
CA THR A 4 6.91 10.88 10.78
C THR A 4 7.00 9.89 9.62
N VAL A 5 8.12 9.88 8.89
CA VAL A 5 8.35 8.97 7.75
C VAL A 5 8.16 7.49 8.15
N ARG A 6 8.50 7.13 9.40
CA ARG A 6 8.29 5.78 9.95
C ARG A 6 6.80 5.40 9.99
N ASN A 7 5.93 6.31 10.42
CA ASN A 7 4.49 6.08 10.47
C ASN A 7 3.89 5.93 9.06
N LEU A 8 4.43 6.66 8.08
CA LEU A 8 3.99 6.55 6.67
C LEU A 8 4.38 5.21 6.05
N ILE A 9 5.62 4.75 6.26
CA ILE A 9 6.08 3.45 5.76
C ILE A 9 5.29 2.31 6.42
N GLU A 10 5.04 2.40 7.72
CA GLU A 10 4.25 1.38 8.43
C GLU A 10 2.79 1.36 7.95
N GLY A 11 2.18 2.52 7.73
CA GLY A 11 0.82 2.64 7.18
C GLY A 11 0.72 2.07 5.77
N LEU A 12 1.69 2.39 4.90
CA LEU A 12 1.76 1.85 3.55
C LEU A 12 1.95 0.33 3.55
N TRP A 13 2.81 -0.19 4.44
CA TRP A 13 3.03 -1.63 4.58
C TRP A 13 1.78 -2.38 5.08
N LYS A 14 1.05 -1.80 6.05
CA LYS A 14 -0.24 -2.34 6.51
C LYS A 14 -1.27 -2.35 5.38
N TRP A 15 -1.33 -1.29 4.57
CA TRP A 15 -2.21 -1.22 3.42
C TRP A 15 -1.86 -2.28 2.36
N LEU A 16 -0.59 -2.38 1.96
CA LEU A 16 -0.14 -3.40 1.01
C LEU A 16 -0.51 -4.81 1.47
N LYS A 17 -0.27 -5.13 2.75
CA LYS A 17 -0.64 -6.44 3.30
C LYS A 17 -2.14 -6.70 3.23
N SER A 18 -2.96 -5.70 3.54
CA SER A 18 -4.42 -5.84 3.49
C SER A 18 -4.97 -5.99 2.08
N ASP A 19 -4.37 -5.34 1.10
CA ASP A 19 -4.91 -5.22 -0.26
C ASP A 19 -4.35 -6.30 -1.20
N VAL A 20 -3.06 -6.61 -1.04
CA VAL A 20 -2.34 -7.55 -1.90
C VAL A 20 -2.25 -8.93 -1.25
N ILE A 21 -2.02 -9.04 0.06
CA ILE A 21 -1.69 -10.35 0.68
C ILE A 21 -2.91 -11.00 1.34
N HIS A 22 -3.81 -10.21 1.92
CA HIS A 22 -4.98 -10.73 2.62
C HIS A 22 -5.97 -11.37 1.63
N ASN A 23 -6.36 -12.62 1.88
CA ASN A 23 -7.34 -13.40 1.10
C ASN A 23 -6.92 -13.82 -0.31
N VAL A 24 -5.64 -13.75 -0.66
CA VAL A 24 -5.13 -14.23 -1.95
C VAL A 24 -4.08 -15.31 -1.73
N PHE A 25 -4.33 -16.49 -2.31
CA PHE A 25 -3.33 -17.55 -2.40
C PHE A 25 -2.57 -17.41 -3.70
N TYR A 26 -1.33 -16.93 -3.61
CA TYR A 26 -0.45 -16.81 -4.76
C TYR A 26 0.17 -18.14 -5.12
N SER A 27 0.11 -18.50 -6.41
CA SER A 27 0.68 -19.75 -6.90
C SER A 27 2.19 -19.64 -7.16
N SER A 28 2.72 -18.40 -7.20
CA SER A 28 4.15 -18.14 -7.39
C SER A 28 4.56 -16.77 -6.86
N VAL A 29 5.85 -16.60 -6.60
CA VAL A 29 6.45 -15.30 -6.23
C VAL A 29 6.26 -14.26 -7.34
N TYR A 30 6.24 -14.67 -8.61
CA TYR A 30 6.00 -13.79 -9.74
C TYR A 30 4.61 -13.13 -9.66
N GLU A 31 3.58 -13.89 -9.26
CA GLU A 31 2.23 -13.38 -9.10
C GLU A 31 2.14 -12.33 -7.98
N ILE A 32 2.88 -12.54 -6.89
CA ILE A 32 3.02 -11.55 -5.81
C ILE A 32 3.64 -10.26 -6.36
N GLN A 33 4.76 -10.36 -7.08
CA GLN A 33 5.46 -9.20 -7.64
C GLN A 33 4.55 -8.42 -8.60
N LYS A 34 3.80 -9.12 -9.45
CA LYS A 34 2.84 -8.50 -10.37
C LYS A 34 1.76 -7.71 -9.63
N ASN A 35 1.19 -8.27 -8.57
CA ASN A 35 0.14 -7.60 -7.80
C ASN A 35 0.69 -6.45 -6.94
N VAL A 36 1.89 -6.57 -6.39
CA VAL A 36 2.59 -5.44 -5.75
C VAL A 36 2.82 -4.30 -6.74
N GLN A 37 3.25 -4.60 -7.96
CA GLN A 37 3.44 -3.58 -9.01
C GLN A 37 2.13 -2.89 -9.37
N ALA A 38 1.04 -3.66 -9.53
CA ALA A 38 -0.29 -3.13 -9.82
C ALA A 38 -0.79 -2.22 -8.69
N PHE A 39 -0.61 -2.64 -7.43
CA PHE A 39 -0.94 -1.83 -6.25
C PHE A 39 -0.20 -0.49 -6.27
N ILE A 40 1.13 -0.50 -6.48
CA ILE A 40 1.92 0.76 -6.56
C ILE A 40 1.42 1.66 -7.70
N GLN A 41 1.10 1.07 -8.86
CA GLN A 41 0.55 1.84 -9.98
C GLN A 41 -0.80 2.49 -9.64
N GLU A 42 -1.68 1.80 -8.91
CA GLU A 42 -2.96 2.37 -8.46
C GLU A 42 -2.75 3.55 -7.49
N LEU A 43 -1.83 3.40 -6.53
CA LEU A 43 -1.49 4.48 -5.60
C LEU A 43 -0.99 5.73 -6.36
N ASN A 44 -0.13 5.53 -7.36
CA ASN A 44 0.40 6.62 -8.18
C ASN A 44 -0.66 7.31 -9.03
N ARG A 45 -1.77 6.64 -9.37
CA ARG A 45 -2.90 7.24 -10.10
C ARG A 45 -3.76 8.13 -9.20
N THR A 46 -3.72 7.93 -7.89
CA THR A 46 -4.58 8.63 -6.93
C THR A 46 -3.79 9.20 -5.73
N PRO A 47 -2.81 10.08 -5.97
CA PRO A 47 -1.92 10.57 -4.91
C PRO A 47 -2.67 11.27 -3.77
N GLU A 48 -3.79 11.93 -4.05
CA GLU A 48 -4.64 12.57 -3.04
C GLU A 48 -5.27 11.56 -2.07
N LYS A 49 -5.68 10.38 -2.55
CA LYS A 49 -6.21 9.30 -1.71
C LYS A 49 -5.11 8.73 -0.81
N VAL A 50 -3.89 8.61 -1.35
CA VAL A 50 -2.71 8.16 -0.60
C VAL A 50 -2.39 9.16 0.52
N ILE A 51 -2.36 10.45 0.22
CA ILE A 51 -2.09 11.51 1.20
C ILE A 51 -3.18 11.54 2.27
N ASN A 52 -4.46 11.51 1.89
CA ASN A 52 -5.54 11.51 2.88
C ASN A 52 -5.46 10.28 3.81
N ARG A 53 -5.22 9.10 3.26
CA ARG A 53 -5.17 7.87 4.06
C ARG A 53 -3.92 7.76 4.93
N LEU A 54 -2.75 8.13 4.43
CA LEU A 54 -1.48 7.96 5.15
C LEU A 54 -1.13 9.16 6.02
N CYS A 55 -1.51 10.37 5.61
CA CYS A 55 -1.08 11.60 6.28
C CYS A 55 -2.15 12.26 7.15
N VAL A 56 -3.44 12.03 6.88
CA VAL A 56 -4.56 12.71 7.57
C VAL A 56 -5.27 11.80 8.57
N GLN A 57 -5.35 10.48 8.31
CA GLN A 57 -6.02 9.52 9.21
C GLN A 57 -5.10 8.91 10.29
N LEU A 58 -4.12 9.67 10.81
CA LEU A 58 -3.31 9.25 11.98
C LEU A 58 -3.97 9.62 13.30
#